data_AF-A0A7R8RK98-F1
#
_entry.id   AF-A0A7R8RK98-F1
#
_cell.length_a   1.000
_cell.length_b   1.000
_cell.length_c   1.000
_cell.angle_alpha   90.00
_cell.angle_beta   90.00
_cell.angle_gamma   90.00
#
_symmetry.space_group_name_H-M   'P 1'
#
loop_
_entity.id
_entity.type
_entity.pdbx_description
1 polymer ?
#
loop_
_entity_poly.entity_id
_entity_poly.type
_entity_poly.pdbx_seq_one_letter_code
_entity_poly.pdbx_strand_id
1 'polypeptide(L)'
;MYAVLVLLVTVTATAVFVRVLASPTDDHAAIAGTSGSEAHSPLSGVYAYTTQKEFLLVRGEQPPVRVPRVFDLADSANNDVVWTHDGLWAALLSDAALFDQPEDVQLITVNAKTGEVERRPCPRCNELAAVGAHDLVTLRWDKEAQLTRAVRYDASSHEDRGTQIAPASDSGGTWQISLLGGTRTHLLTGSYEMSGGFKPGMELRLTDLTPEAGAGTTTSYRRFDSNAYMPTALTTIDGQERIAVGVRKNPGECAASFPVALLSPTGEVQGTDQSAALPPGYVPGVTGGIEVHDLWWGIDEYLYATMSSWTCSDSAESQMDKMRLDRPPSLWRLDGSRWVAAGSQPVTVARQLGQDTTMVLTVPDCIGPSDVADPVTYCHLGTLFRERQGRRTEVAERVLGLHAPSPIK
;
A
#
# COMPACT_ATOMS: atom_id res chain seq x y z
N MET A 1 6.92 -66.02 -5.10
CA MET A 1 8.04 -66.56 -5.91
C MET A 1 8.99 -65.40 -6.15
N TYR A 2 10.18 -65.47 -5.56
CA TYR A 2 11.18 -64.40 -5.48
C TYR A 2 11.86 -64.14 -6.82
N ALA A 3 12.14 -62.87 -7.13
CA ALA A 3 13.33 -62.48 -7.89
C ALA A 3 13.63 -60.99 -7.66
N VAL A 4 14.56 -60.76 -6.74
CA VAL A 4 15.30 -59.52 -6.50
C VAL A 4 16.33 -59.37 -7.63
N LEU A 5 16.46 -58.19 -8.21
CA LEU A 5 17.67 -57.83 -8.95
C LEU A 5 18.18 -56.46 -8.48
N VAL A 6 19.28 -56.52 -7.71
CA VAL A 6 20.13 -55.42 -7.32
C VAL A 6 21.10 -55.16 -8.46
N LEU A 7 21.26 -53.90 -8.89
CA LEU A 7 22.41 -53.48 -9.67
C LEU A 7 23.10 -52.31 -8.99
N LEU A 8 24.22 -52.62 -8.35
CA LEU A 8 25.26 -51.68 -7.92
C LEU A 8 26.06 -51.24 -9.15
N VAL A 9 26.28 -49.93 -9.32
CA VAL A 9 27.40 -49.40 -10.10
C VAL A 9 28.09 -48.31 -9.29
N THR A 10 29.27 -48.65 -8.79
CA THR A 10 30.32 -47.75 -8.28
C THR A 10 31.30 -47.42 -9.41
N VAL A 11 32.25 -46.50 -9.13
CA VAL A 11 33.48 -46.12 -9.88
C VAL A 11 33.34 -44.77 -10.61
N THR A 12 34.15 -43.72 -10.42
CA THR A 12 35.36 -43.44 -9.61
C THR A 12 35.55 -41.91 -9.58
N ALA A 13 36.03 -41.38 -8.46
CA ALA A 13 36.52 -40.02 -8.35
C ALA A 13 37.90 -39.89 -9.02
N THR A 14 38.10 -38.83 -9.82
CA THR A 14 39.44 -38.42 -10.28
C THR A 14 39.66 -36.97 -9.87
N ALA A 15 40.47 -36.78 -8.84
CA ALA A 15 40.98 -35.46 -8.45
C ALA A 15 42.24 -35.17 -9.28
N VAL A 16 42.20 -34.12 -10.08
CA VAL A 16 43.39 -33.60 -10.76
C VAL A 16 43.89 -32.39 -9.97
N PHE A 17 44.99 -32.59 -9.25
CA PHE A 17 45.79 -31.52 -8.69
C PHE A 17 46.70 -30.96 -9.78
N VAL A 18 46.49 -29.70 -10.17
CA VAL A 18 47.53 -28.93 -10.89
C VAL A 18 48.12 -27.94 -9.90
N ARG A 19 49.28 -28.30 -9.33
CA ARG A 19 50.21 -27.35 -8.69
C ARG A 19 51.07 -26.75 -9.79
N VAL A 20 50.95 -25.46 -10.04
CA VAL A 20 52.00 -24.65 -10.67
C VAL A 20 52.55 -23.73 -9.58
N LEU A 21 53.85 -23.89 -9.30
CA LEU A 21 54.62 -23.05 -8.40
C LEU A 21 55.74 -22.35 -9.17
N ALA A 22 55.93 -21.09 -8.78
CA ALA A 22 57.06 -20.18 -9.02
C ALA A 22 57.10 -19.49 -10.41
N SER A 23 57.34 -18.17 -10.52
CA SER A 23 58.22 -17.32 -9.70
C SER A 23 57.78 -15.83 -9.67
N PRO A 24 58.37 -15.03 -8.75
CA PRO A 24 57.99 -13.66 -8.44
C PRO A 24 58.76 -12.63 -9.28
N THR A 25 58.16 -11.47 -9.55
CA THR A 25 58.75 -10.11 -9.42
C THR A 25 57.79 -9.02 -9.93
N ASP A 26 57.74 -7.95 -9.13
CA ASP A 26 57.52 -6.54 -9.49
C ASP A 26 56.10 -6.02 -9.77
N ASP A 27 55.55 -5.40 -8.71
CA ASP A 27 54.92 -4.09 -8.65
C ASP A 27 54.50 -3.45 -9.99
N HIS A 28 53.20 -3.39 -10.23
CA HIS A 28 52.50 -2.12 -10.48
C HIS A 28 50.97 -2.35 -10.39
N ALA A 29 50.37 -1.64 -9.44
CA ALA A 29 48.93 -1.53 -9.29
C ALA A 29 48.30 -0.88 -10.53
N ALA A 30 47.39 -1.58 -11.19
CA ALA A 30 46.35 -0.99 -12.01
C ALA A 30 45.05 -1.75 -11.74
N ILE A 31 44.16 -1.04 -11.06
CA ILE A 31 42.84 -1.46 -10.60
C ILE A 31 42.04 -1.94 -11.81
N ALA A 32 41.84 -3.25 -11.90
CA ALA A 32 40.87 -3.83 -12.80
C ALA A 32 39.48 -3.37 -12.32
N GLY A 33 38.81 -2.58 -13.16
CA GLY A 33 37.43 -2.18 -12.94
C GLY A 33 36.56 -3.41 -12.76
N THR A 34 36.18 -3.67 -11.52
CA THR A 34 34.99 -4.45 -11.20
C THR A 34 33.83 -3.71 -11.82
N SER A 35 33.41 -4.17 -13.00
CA SER A 35 32.05 -3.96 -13.48
C SER A 35 31.13 -4.53 -12.40
N GLY A 36 30.70 -3.64 -11.50
CA GLY A 36 29.65 -3.92 -10.54
C GLY A 36 28.44 -4.34 -11.34
N SER A 37 28.22 -5.64 -11.45
CA SER A 37 26.91 -6.18 -11.73
C SER A 37 26.05 -5.71 -10.58
N GLU A 38 25.35 -4.58 -10.75
CA GLU A 38 24.28 -4.17 -9.86
C GLU A 38 23.38 -5.38 -9.69
N ALA A 39 23.41 -5.97 -8.49
CA ALA A 39 22.55 -7.07 -8.14
C ALA A 39 21.13 -6.54 -8.25
N HIS A 40 20.48 -6.80 -9.39
CA HIS A 40 19.07 -6.51 -9.57
C HIS A 40 18.34 -7.28 -8.49
N SER A 41 17.67 -6.55 -7.59
CA SER A 41 16.87 -7.15 -6.54
C SER A 41 15.96 -8.20 -7.19
N PRO A 42 15.86 -9.43 -6.64
CA PRO A 42 15.09 -10.52 -7.22
C PRO A 42 13.58 -10.22 -7.36
N LEU A 43 13.12 -9.08 -6.83
CA LEU A 43 11.75 -8.58 -6.93
C LEU A 43 11.61 -7.39 -7.92
N SER A 44 12.67 -6.99 -8.62
CA SER A 44 12.58 -5.95 -9.65
C SER A 44 11.59 -6.37 -10.73
N GLY A 45 10.58 -5.54 -10.98
CA GLY A 45 9.53 -5.82 -11.94
C GLY A 45 8.34 -6.66 -11.41
N VAL A 46 8.28 -6.96 -10.12
CA VAL A 46 7.11 -7.59 -9.49
C VAL A 46 6.10 -6.52 -9.08
N TYR A 47 4.84 -6.70 -9.47
CA TYR A 47 3.74 -5.84 -9.07
C TYR A 47 2.42 -6.61 -9.10
N ALA A 48 1.37 -6.04 -8.54
CA ALA A 48 0.03 -6.56 -8.65
C ALA A 48 -0.96 -5.47 -9.04
N TYR A 49 -2.07 -5.89 -9.62
CA TYR A 49 -3.19 -5.02 -9.88
C TYR A 49 -4.50 -5.78 -9.68
N THR A 50 -5.57 -5.03 -9.40
CA THR A 50 -6.89 -5.59 -9.15
C THR A 50 -7.84 -5.14 -10.25
N THR A 51 -8.77 -6.02 -10.59
CA THR A 51 -9.96 -5.69 -11.39
C THR A 51 -11.19 -5.91 -10.52
N GLN A 52 -12.39 -5.73 -11.06
CA GLN A 52 -13.63 -6.02 -10.34
C GLN A 52 -13.75 -7.47 -9.83
N LYS A 53 -13.04 -8.44 -10.43
CA LYS A 53 -13.28 -9.88 -10.20
C LYS A 53 -12.04 -10.69 -9.83
N GLU A 54 -10.87 -10.08 -9.90
CA GLU A 54 -9.62 -10.80 -9.66
C GLU A 54 -8.50 -9.87 -9.21
N PHE A 55 -7.65 -10.42 -8.35
CA PHE A 55 -6.30 -9.94 -8.11
C PHE A 55 -5.34 -10.63 -9.08
N LEU A 56 -4.42 -9.86 -9.66
CA LEU A 56 -3.38 -10.37 -10.55
C LEU A 56 -1.99 -9.98 -10.04
N LEU A 57 -1.14 -10.98 -9.81
CA LEU A 57 0.28 -10.81 -9.51
C LEU A 57 1.11 -11.04 -10.77
N VAL A 58 1.88 -10.03 -11.17
CA VAL A 58 2.78 -10.06 -12.33
C VAL A 58 4.23 -10.20 -11.85
N ARG A 59 4.97 -11.15 -12.44
CA ARG A 59 6.36 -11.48 -12.08
C ARG A 59 7.25 -11.48 -13.32
N GLY A 60 7.60 -10.29 -13.81
CA GLY A 60 8.32 -10.13 -15.07
C GLY A 60 7.54 -10.74 -16.24
N GLU A 61 8.19 -11.65 -16.99
CA GLU A 61 7.62 -12.28 -18.18
C GLU A 61 6.79 -13.56 -17.88
N GLN A 62 6.67 -13.96 -16.62
CA GLN A 62 5.84 -15.12 -16.26
C GLN A 62 4.35 -14.79 -16.42
N PRO A 63 3.51 -15.79 -16.78
CA PRO A 63 2.07 -15.63 -16.75
C PRO A 63 1.58 -15.10 -15.39
N PRO A 64 0.69 -14.09 -15.35
CA PRO A 64 0.20 -13.56 -14.10
C PRO A 64 -0.51 -14.63 -13.27
N VAL A 65 -0.27 -14.63 -11.95
CA VAL A 65 -1.06 -15.43 -11.02
C VAL A 65 -2.36 -14.71 -10.73
N ARG A 66 -3.47 -15.44 -10.88
CA ARG A 66 -4.82 -14.91 -10.76
C ARG A 66 -5.49 -15.48 -9.52
N VAL A 67 -6.06 -14.61 -8.70
CA VAL A 67 -6.85 -14.97 -7.54
C VAL A 67 -8.26 -14.40 -7.74
N PRO A 68 -9.28 -15.26 -7.97
CA PRO A 68 -10.66 -14.82 -8.06
C PRO A 68 -11.11 -14.21 -6.73
N ARG A 69 -11.62 -12.97 -6.79
CA ARG A 69 -12.11 -12.21 -5.64
C ARG A 69 -12.86 -10.98 -6.16
N VAL A 70 -14.09 -10.77 -5.72
CA VAL A 70 -14.83 -9.54 -6.04
C VAL A 70 -14.24 -8.36 -5.28
N PHE A 71 -13.99 -7.26 -5.98
CA PHE A 71 -13.59 -5.99 -5.40
C PHE A 71 -14.75 -5.00 -5.46
N ASP A 72 -15.00 -4.33 -4.33
CA ASP A 72 -16.13 -3.43 -4.13
C ASP A 72 -15.86 -2.07 -4.78
N LEU A 73 -16.61 -1.74 -5.83
CA LEU A 73 -16.45 -0.44 -6.49
C LEU A 73 -16.94 0.73 -5.65
N ALA A 74 -17.92 0.49 -4.77
CA ALA A 74 -18.56 1.53 -4.00
C ALA A 74 -17.76 1.89 -2.74
N ASP A 75 -16.98 0.94 -2.23
CA ASP A 75 -16.17 1.12 -1.02
C ASP A 75 -14.76 0.56 -1.19
N SER A 76 -13.81 1.46 -1.46
CA SER A 76 -12.39 1.08 -1.61
C SER A 76 -11.77 0.57 -0.31
N ALA A 77 -12.34 0.83 0.87
CA ALA A 77 -11.84 0.30 2.14
C ALA A 77 -11.99 -1.23 2.20
N ASN A 78 -12.90 -1.81 1.42
CA ASN A 78 -13.05 -3.26 1.30
C ASN A 78 -12.09 -3.88 0.28
N ASN A 79 -11.13 -3.14 -0.29
CA ASN A 79 -10.28 -3.60 -1.39
C ASN A 79 -8.79 -3.72 -1.03
N ASP A 80 -8.50 -3.89 0.25
CA ASP A 80 -7.13 -3.98 0.76
C ASP A 80 -6.32 -5.08 0.07
N VAL A 81 -5.18 -4.67 -0.48
CA VAL A 81 -4.09 -5.53 -0.92
C VAL A 81 -2.82 -4.97 -0.33
N VAL A 82 -2.19 -5.74 0.55
CA VAL A 82 -0.96 -5.34 1.24
C VAL A 82 0.20 -6.20 0.80
N TRP A 83 1.40 -5.63 0.89
CA TRP A 83 2.65 -6.35 0.66
C TRP A 83 3.43 -6.41 1.96
N THR A 84 3.97 -7.58 2.28
CA THR A 84 4.93 -7.70 3.39
C THR A 84 6.13 -6.77 3.16
N HIS A 85 6.75 -6.28 4.23
CA HIS A 85 7.86 -5.32 4.12
C HIS A 85 9.14 -5.91 3.50
N ASP A 86 9.25 -7.24 3.42
CA ASP A 86 10.27 -7.95 2.64
C ASP A 86 9.89 -8.14 1.15
N GLY A 87 8.69 -7.71 0.76
CA GLY A 87 8.15 -7.81 -0.59
C GLY A 87 7.90 -9.22 -1.10
N LEU A 88 8.06 -10.26 -0.26
CA LEU A 88 7.95 -11.65 -0.67
C LEU A 88 6.51 -12.15 -0.74
N TRP A 89 5.56 -11.46 -0.13
CA TRP A 89 4.16 -11.85 -0.09
C TRP A 89 3.24 -10.67 -0.36
N ALA A 90 2.25 -10.89 -1.22
CA ALA A 90 1.07 -10.06 -1.30
C ALA A 90 -0.07 -10.74 -0.53
N ALA A 91 -0.91 -9.98 0.15
CA ALA A 91 -2.01 -10.51 0.93
C ALA A 91 -3.29 -9.70 0.74
N LEU A 92 -4.42 -10.39 0.84
CA LEU A 92 -5.77 -9.84 0.71
C LEU A 92 -6.77 -10.69 1.49
N LEU A 93 -7.92 -10.11 1.81
CA LEU A 93 -9.05 -10.82 2.38
C LEU A 93 -10.02 -11.26 1.26
N SER A 94 -10.60 -12.45 1.40
CA SER A 94 -11.66 -12.94 0.50
C SER A 94 -12.89 -12.03 0.52
N ASP A 95 -13.72 -12.13 -0.51
CA ASP A 95 -14.96 -11.37 -0.69
C ASP A 95 -16.16 -11.88 0.12
N ALA A 96 -16.01 -12.92 0.95
CA ALA A 96 -17.12 -13.50 1.74
C ALA A 96 -17.87 -12.46 2.61
N ALA A 97 -17.16 -11.48 3.18
CA ALA A 97 -17.77 -10.41 3.96
C ALA A 97 -18.73 -9.53 3.13
N LEU A 98 -18.46 -9.35 1.82
CA LEU A 98 -19.33 -8.60 0.91
C LEU A 98 -20.65 -9.33 0.60
N PHE A 99 -20.72 -10.63 0.91
CA PHE A 99 -21.89 -11.48 0.71
C PHE A 99 -22.55 -11.89 2.04
N ASP A 100 -22.37 -11.08 3.10
CA ASP A 100 -22.91 -11.35 4.44
C ASP A 100 -22.45 -12.70 5.04
N GLN A 101 -21.27 -13.19 4.66
CA GLN A 101 -20.65 -14.42 5.15
C GLN A 101 -19.35 -14.11 5.92
N PRO A 102 -19.40 -13.30 7.00
CA PRO A 102 -18.18 -12.89 7.69
C PRO A 102 -17.44 -14.06 8.36
N GLU A 103 -18.12 -15.16 8.70
CA GLU A 103 -17.47 -16.36 9.25
C GLU A 103 -16.63 -17.14 8.22
N ASP A 104 -16.92 -16.96 6.93
CA ASP A 104 -16.26 -17.67 5.84
C ASP A 104 -15.09 -16.87 5.24
N VAL A 105 -14.78 -15.70 5.82
CA VAL A 105 -13.65 -14.87 5.37
C VAL A 105 -12.34 -15.65 5.50
N GLN A 106 -11.52 -15.56 4.46
CA GLN A 106 -10.19 -16.15 4.38
C GLN A 106 -9.14 -15.07 4.20
N LEU A 107 -8.00 -15.24 4.86
CA LEU A 107 -6.76 -14.54 4.53
C LEU A 107 -6.10 -15.29 3.37
N ILE A 108 -5.85 -14.59 2.28
CA ILE A 108 -5.21 -15.10 1.08
C ILE A 108 -3.82 -14.49 1.00
N THR A 109 -2.79 -15.32 0.91
CA THR A 109 -1.40 -14.88 0.67
C THR A 109 -0.91 -15.42 -0.66
N VAL A 110 -0.12 -14.62 -1.37
CA VAL A 110 0.45 -14.98 -2.66
C VAL A 110 1.95 -14.74 -2.63
N ASN A 111 2.73 -15.79 -2.83
CA ASN A 111 4.18 -15.69 -2.86
C ASN A 111 4.63 -14.94 -4.12
N ALA A 112 5.30 -13.81 -3.93
CA ALA A 112 5.75 -12.91 -4.98
C ALA A 112 6.80 -13.52 -5.91
N LYS A 113 7.48 -14.58 -5.48
CA LYS A 113 8.53 -15.27 -6.25
C LYS A 113 7.99 -16.50 -6.97
N THR A 114 7.27 -17.38 -6.27
CA THR A 114 6.80 -18.66 -6.81
C THR A 114 5.42 -18.56 -7.45
N GLY A 115 4.62 -17.58 -7.04
CA GLY A 115 3.21 -17.47 -7.44
C GLY A 115 2.27 -18.43 -6.71
N GLU A 116 2.76 -19.12 -5.69
CA GLU A 116 1.94 -19.98 -4.82
C GLU A 116 0.88 -19.15 -4.11
N VAL A 117 -0.35 -19.68 -4.05
CA VAL A 117 -1.50 -19.03 -3.42
C VAL A 117 -1.95 -19.90 -2.25
N GLU A 118 -1.91 -19.33 -1.05
CA GLU A 118 -2.43 -19.97 0.15
C GLU A 118 -3.72 -19.30 0.61
N ARG A 119 -4.59 -20.07 1.26
CA ARG A 119 -5.84 -19.59 1.85
C ARG A 119 -5.96 -20.16 3.25
N ARG A 120 -6.21 -19.31 4.23
CA ARG A 120 -6.39 -19.72 5.62
C ARG A 120 -7.64 -19.06 6.21
N PRO A 121 -8.39 -19.76 7.10
CA PRO A 121 -9.56 -19.17 7.74
C PRO A 121 -9.20 -17.90 8.53
N CYS A 122 -9.95 -16.83 8.29
CA CYS A 122 -9.84 -15.54 8.99
C CYS A 122 -11.26 -15.02 9.28
N PRO A 123 -12.04 -15.75 10.11
CA PRO A 123 -13.44 -15.39 10.35
C PRO A 123 -13.51 -13.98 10.93
N ARG A 124 -14.37 -13.15 10.33
CA ARG A 124 -14.66 -11.77 10.71
C ARG A 124 -13.45 -10.82 10.65
N CYS A 125 -12.42 -11.18 9.88
CA CYS A 125 -11.37 -10.24 9.52
C CYS A 125 -11.92 -9.22 8.51
N ASN A 126 -11.58 -7.93 8.66
CA ASN A 126 -12.12 -6.87 7.80
C ASN A 126 -11.04 -5.95 7.19
N GLU A 127 -9.97 -5.66 7.91
CA GLU A 127 -8.89 -4.79 7.44
C GLU A 127 -7.54 -5.50 7.56
N LEU A 128 -6.55 -5.08 6.78
CA LEU A 128 -5.27 -5.75 6.67
C LEU A 128 -4.10 -4.74 6.60
N ALA A 129 -3.01 -5.02 7.31
CA ALA A 129 -1.76 -4.26 7.24
C ALA A 129 -0.55 -5.19 7.24
N ALA A 130 0.54 -4.76 6.60
CA ALA A 130 1.84 -5.40 6.76
C ALA A 130 2.55 -4.87 8.01
N VAL A 131 3.24 -5.77 8.71
CA VAL A 131 4.10 -5.44 9.85
C VAL A 131 5.32 -6.36 9.85
N GLY A 132 6.33 -6.06 10.68
CA GLY A 132 7.51 -6.93 10.74
C GLY A 132 8.21 -7.02 9.38
N ALA A 133 8.87 -8.14 9.10
CA ALA A 133 9.41 -8.40 7.76
C ALA A 133 8.40 -9.12 6.87
N HIS A 134 7.78 -10.18 7.40
CA HIS A 134 6.89 -11.12 6.71
C HIS A 134 5.51 -11.23 7.35
N ASP A 135 5.22 -10.41 8.37
CA ASP A 135 3.99 -10.52 9.14
C ASP A 135 2.88 -9.64 8.57
N LEU A 136 1.66 -10.04 8.87
CA LEU A 136 0.43 -9.34 8.53
C LEU A 136 -0.37 -9.14 9.82
N VAL A 137 -1.10 -8.05 9.93
CA VAL A 137 -2.08 -7.83 11.00
C VAL A 137 -3.43 -7.62 10.37
N THR A 138 -4.46 -8.28 10.93
CA THR A 138 -5.85 -7.98 10.62
C THR A 138 -6.58 -7.45 11.83
N LEU A 139 -7.57 -6.59 11.61
CA LEU A 139 -8.62 -6.40 12.60
C LEU A 139 -9.65 -7.52 12.46
N ARG A 140 -10.08 -8.07 13.59
CA ARG A 140 -11.05 -9.16 13.69
C ARG A 140 -12.12 -8.83 14.71
N TRP A 141 -13.39 -8.89 14.31
CA TRP A 141 -14.50 -8.75 15.25
C TRP A 141 -14.69 -10.02 16.08
N ASP A 142 -14.50 -9.93 17.39
CA ASP A 142 -14.84 -10.98 18.33
C ASP A 142 -16.31 -10.86 18.74
N LYS A 143 -17.13 -11.80 18.28
CA LYS A 143 -18.56 -11.83 18.55
C LYS A 143 -18.88 -12.12 20.02
N GLU A 144 -18.07 -12.92 20.72
CA GLU A 144 -18.35 -13.27 22.12
C GLU A 144 -18.01 -12.11 23.04
N ALA A 145 -16.86 -11.47 22.79
CA ALA A 145 -16.41 -10.33 23.58
C ALA A 145 -16.97 -8.98 23.11
N GLN A 146 -17.66 -8.95 21.96
CA GLN A 146 -18.22 -7.74 21.34
C GLN A 146 -17.18 -6.63 21.15
N LEU A 147 -15.99 -7.01 20.67
CA LEU A 147 -14.87 -6.08 20.50
C LEU A 147 -13.99 -6.44 19.31
N THR A 148 -13.31 -5.45 18.76
CA THR A 148 -12.33 -5.64 17.67
C THR A 148 -10.95 -5.97 18.24
N ARG A 149 -10.33 -7.04 17.73
CA ARG A 149 -8.98 -7.49 18.12
C ARG A 149 -8.02 -7.38 16.94
N ALA A 150 -6.80 -6.95 17.19
CA ALA A 150 -5.70 -7.12 16.25
C ALA A 150 -5.16 -8.56 16.32
N VAL A 151 -4.97 -9.19 15.16
CA VAL A 151 -4.44 -10.55 15.05
C VAL A 151 -3.29 -10.55 14.06
N ARG A 152 -2.11 -11.00 14.49
CA ARG A 152 -0.90 -11.12 13.67
C ARG A 152 -0.80 -12.50 13.04
N TYR A 153 -0.45 -12.56 11.75
CA TYR A 153 -0.22 -13.77 10.97
C TYR A 153 1.16 -13.73 10.33
N ASP A 154 1.89 -14.84 10.33
CA ASP A 154 3.06 -15.05 9.49
C ASP A 154 2.60 -15.39 8.07
N ALA A 155 2.89 -14.51 7.10
CA ALA A 155 2.45 -14.69 5.72
C ALA A 155 3.00 -15.98 5.08
N SER A 156 4.15 -16.47 5.56
CA SER A 156 4.86 -17.63 5.02
C SER A 156 4.41 -18.99 5.57
N SER A 157 3.56 -18.99 6.60
CA SER A 157 3.13 -20.21 7.30
C SER A 157 1.64 -20.49 7.10
N HIS A 158 1.31 -21.45 6.21
CA HIS A 158 -0.06 -21.93 6.01
C HIS A 158 -0.76 -22.39 7.30
N GLU A 159 -0.01 -22.97 8.23
CA GLU A 159 -0.55 -23.52 9.49
C GLU A 159 -0.80 -22.44 10.56
N ASP A 160 -0.33 -21.20 10.34
CA ASP A 160 -0.53 -20.13 11.31
C ASP A 160 -2.01 -19.72 11.39
N ARG A 161 -2.55 -19.82 12.61
CA ARG A 161 -3.95 -19.49 12.93
C ARG A 161 -4.11 -18.05 13.43
N GLY A 162 -3.01 -17.31 13.47
CA GLY A 162 -2.97 -15.94 13.95
C GLY A 162 -2.81 -15.87 15.46
N THR A 163 -1.93 -14.98 15.90
CA THR A 163 -1.72 -14.66 17.30
C THR A 163 -2.37 -13.33 17.60
N GLN A 164 -3.27 -13.28 18.59
CA GLN A 164 -3.80 -12.00 19.03
C GLN A 164 -2.67 -11.14 19.58
N ILE A 165 -2.65 -9.87 19.15
CA ILE A 165 -1.71 -8.88 19.62
C ILE A 165 -2.46 -7.65 20.13
N ALA A 166 -1.73 -6.79 20.83
CA ALA A 166 -2.23 -5.45 21.14
C ALA A 166 -2.07 -4.50 19.93
N PRO A 167 -2.86 -3.41 19.87
CA PRO A 167 -3.93 -3.07 20.81
C PRO A 167 -5.18 -3.92 20.58
N ALA A 168 -5.76 -4.46 21.66
CA ALA A 168 -7.16 -4.87 21.65
C ALA A 168 -8.00 -3.61 21.76
N SER A 169 -8.96 -3.40 20.85
CA SER A 169 -9.89 -2.29 20.96
C SER A 169 -10.81 -2.51 22.15
N ASP A 170 -10.82 -1.58 23.11
CA ASP A 170 -11.92 -1.45 24.07
C ASP A 170 -12.95 -0.47 23.47
N SER A 171 -13.57 -0.87 22.36
CA SER A 171 -14.66 -0.08 21.79
C SER A 171 -15.89 -0.36 22.63
N GLY A 172 -16.12 0.45 23.67
CA GLY A 172 -17.41 0.57 24.38
C GLY A 172 -18.57 1.06 23.48
N GLY A 173 -18.63 0.61 22.23
CA GLY A 173 -19.67 0.87 21.23
C GLY A 173 -19.56 2.16 20.44
N THR A 174 -18.71 3.13 20.84
CA THR A 174 -18.70 4.49 20.24
C THR A 174 -17.62 4.76 19.19
N TRP A 175 -16.62 3.88 19.07
CA TRP A 175 -15.47 4.09 18.20
C TRP A 175 -15.36 3.00 17.14
N GLN A 176 -15.23 3.40 15.88
CA GLN A 176 -14.78 2.52 14.81
C GLN A 176 -13.26 2.58 14.78
N ILE A 177 -12.60 1.46 15.05
CA ILE A 177 -11.15 1.36 14.86
C ILE A 177 -10.88 0.99 13.41
N SER A 178 -9.97 1.74 12.80
CA SER A 178 -9.40 1.44 11.49
C SER A 178 -7.91 1.17 11.61
N LEU A 179 -7.45 0.21 10.83
CA LEU A 179 -6.08 -0.19 10.65
C LEU A 179 -5.55 0.55 9.43
N LEU A 180 -4.67 1.51 9.68
CA LEU A 180 -4.17 2.41 8.65
C LEU A 180 -2.84 1.94 8.04
N GLY A 181 -2.24 0.89 8.58
CA GLY A 181 -1.00 0.31 8.08
C GLY A 181 0.02 0.05 9.18
N GLY A 182 1.22 -0.36 8.80
CA GLY A 182 2.28 -0.69 9.74
C GLY A 182 3.66 -0.45 9.15
N THR A 183 4.65 -0.54 10.02
CA THR A 183 6.06 -0.60 9.68
C THR A 183 6.64 -1.93 10.17
N ARG A 184 7.96 -2.11 10.06
CA ARG A 184 8.62 -3.29 10.63
C ARG A 184 8.41 -3.42 12.15
N THR A 185 8.23 -2.30 12.86
CA THR A 185 8.19 -2.32 14.33
C THR A 185 6.96 -1.64 14.94
N HIS A 186 6.08 -1.05 14.14
CA HIS A 186 4.92 -0.34 14.64
C HIS A 186 3.64 -0.64 13.84
N LEU A 187 2.50 -0.47 14.51
CA LEU A 187 1.17 -0.54 13.92
C LEU A 187 0.48 0.82 14.07
N LEU A 188 -0.02 1.38 12.97
CA LEU A 188 -0.80 2.62 12.98
C LEU A 188 -2.30 2.29 12.93
N THR A 189 -3.02 2.73 13.94
CA THR A 189 -4.48 2.61 14.03
C THR A 189 -5.11 3.99 14.15
N GLY A 190 -6.34 4.11 13.66
CA GLY A 190 -7.21 5.26 13.84
C GLY A 190 -8.45 4.87 14.64
N SER A 191 -8.94 5.76 15.51
CA SER A 191 -10.24 5.63 16.15
C SER A 191 -11.11 6.81 15.73
N TYR A 192 -12.18 6.51 14.98
CA TYR A 192 -13.11 7.50 14.47
C TYR A 192 -14.31 7.67 15.41
N GLU A 193 -14.62 8.92 15.78
CA GLU A 193 -15.78 9.26 16.60
C GLU A 193 -16.90 9.84 15.74
N MET A 194 -18.05 9.15 15.67
CA MET A 194 -19.20 9.57 14.85
C MET A 194 -20.21 10.46 15.59
N SER A 195 -20.32 10.41 16.92
CA SER A 195 -21.44 11.03 17.63
C SER A 195 -21.13 11.34 19.10
N GLY A 196 -21.63 12.50 19.59
CA GLY A 196 -21.53 12.87 21.01
C GLY A 196 -21.53 14.37 21.35
N GLY A 197 -21.86 15.27 20.40
CA GLY A 197 -21.74 16.72 20.61
C GLY A 197 -20.32 17.27 20.43
N PHE A 198 -19.36 16.40 20.10
CA PHE A 198 -17.99 16.76 19.71
C PHE A 198 -17.85 16.79 18.18
N LYS A 199 -16.88 17.55 17.69
CA LYS A 199 -16.56 17.62 16.25
C LYS A 199 -16.05 16.24 15.78
N PRO A 200 -16.60 15.66 14.70
CA PRO A 200 -16.11 14.37 14.18
C PRO A 200 -14.61 14.45 13.89
N GLY A 201 -13.90 13.35 14.08
CA GLY A 201 -12.47 13.33 13.86
C GLY A 201 -11.84 11.99 14.17
N MET A 202 -10.57 11.86 13.78
CA MET A 202 -9.76 10.66 13.93
C MET A 202 -8.67 10.90 14.98
N GLU A 203 -8.61 10.06 16.01
CA GLU A 203 -7.43 9.94 16.87
C GLU A 203 -6.52 8.85 16.30
N LEU A 204 -5.27 9.18 16.01
CA LEU A 204 -4.29 8.21 15.54
C LEU A 204 -3.44 7.69 16.71
N ARG A 205 -3.10 6.41 16.66
CA ARG A 205 -2.22 5.74 17.63
C ARG A 205 -1.20 4.89 16.92
N LEU A 206 0.07 5.10 17.23
CA LEU A 206 1.18 4.25 16.81
C LEU A 206 1.56 3.34 17.97
N THR A 207 1.40 2.03 17.80
CA THR A 207 1.72 1.04 18.83
C THR A 207 2.95 0.25 18.41
N ASP A 208 3.93 0.17 19.31
CA ASP A 208 5.11 -0.69 19.13
C ASP A 208 4.68 -2.15 19.11
N LEU A 209 5.21 -2.89 18.14
CA LEU A 209 5.04 -4.32 18.02
C LEU A 209 6.20 -5.01 18.72
N THR A 210 5.90 -5.69 19.82
CA THR A 210 6.88 -6.53 20.50
C THR A 210 6.88 -7.93 19.88
N PRO A 211 7.99 -8.68 19.96
CA PRO A 211 8.03 -10.08 19.53
C PRO A 211 7.01 -10.96 20.28
N GLU A 212 6.71 -10.61 21.52
CA GLU A 212 5.69 -11.25 22.36
C GLU A 212 4.30 -10.67 22.04
N ALA A 213 3.23 -11.41 22.34
CA ALA A 213 1.84 -10.98 22.11
C ALA A 213 1.40 -9.74 22.93
N GLY A 214 2.32 -9.10 23.65
CA GLY A 214 2.08 -7.92 24.47
C GLY A 214 2.09 -6.61 23.67
N ALA A 215 1.42 -5.60 24.25
CA ALA A 215 1.52 -4.23 23.77
C ALA A 215 2.90 -3.66 24.12
N GLY A 216 3.61 -3.13 23.13
CA GLY A 216 4.69 -2.20 23.43
C GLY A 216 4.13 -0.80 23.72
N THR A 217 4.97 0.22 23.65
CA THR A 217 4.54 1.61 23.93
C THR A 217 3.52 2.04 22.88
N THR A 218 2.52 2.83 23.30
CA THR A 218 1.58 3.45 22.37
C THR A 218 1.72 4.96 22.42
N THR A 219 2.03 5.54 21.27
CA THR A 219 2.08 6.98 21.05
C THR A 219 0.77 7.43 20.44
N SER A 220 0.04 8.30 21.14
CA SER A 220 -1.15 8.97 20.60
C SER A 220 -0.77 10.28 19.92
N TYR A 221 -1.37 10.55 18.77
CA TYR A 221 -1.25 11.83 18.09
C TYR A 221 -2.41 12.76 18.45
N ARG A 222 -2.23 14.06 18.18
CA ARG A 222 -3.36 15.00 18.25
C ARG A 222 -4.49 14.52 17.34
N ARG A 223 -5.74 14.74 17.78
CA ARG A 223 -6.92 14.44 16.97
C ARG A 223 -6.91 15.24 15.67
N PHE A 224 -7.22 14.57 14.57
CA PHE A 224 -7.40 15.17 13.25
C PHE A 224 -8.88 15.38 12.96
N ASP A 225 -9.24 16.54 12.42
CA ASP A 225 -10.55 16.78 11.83
C ASP A 225 -10.59 16.06 10.48
N SER A 226 -11.00 14.80 10.49
CA SER A 226 -10.98 13.88 9.34
C SER A 226 -12.18 12.94 9.39
N ASN A 227 -12.63 12.46 8.23
CA ASN A 227 -13.41 11.22 8.16
C ASN A 227 -12.49 9.99 8.21
N ALA A 228 -13.08 8.80 8.05
CA ALA A 228 -12.39 7.52 8.05
C ALA A 228 -11.42 7.33 6.86
N TYR A 229 -11.56 8.10 5.78
CA TYR A 229 -10.67 7.99 4.62
C TYR A 229 -9.37 8.76 4.84
N MET A 230 -8.31 8.03 5.17
CA MET A 230 -6.98 8.58 5.44
C MET A 230 -5.90 7.75 4.72
N PRO A 231 -5.54 8.09 3.46
CA PRO A 231 -4.44 7.42 2.77
C PRO A 231 -3.15 7.60 3.57
N THR A 232 -2.39 6.53 3.70
CA THR A 232 -1.19 6.49 4.54
C THR A 232 0.01 5.94 3.77
N ALA A 233 1.19 6.39 4.17
CA ALA A 233 2.45 5.83 3.71
C ALA A 233 3.33 5.52 4.92
N LEU A 234 3.58 4.23 5.14
CA LEU A 234 4.38 3.74 6.25
C LEU A 234 5.51 2.87 5.71
N THR A 235 6.73 3.14 6.14
CA THR A 235 7.89 2.31 5.85
C THR A 235 8.99 2.51 6.88
N THR A 236 9.97 1.61 6.89
CA THR A 236 11.20 1.73 7.66
C THR A 236 12.36 1.93 6.68
N ILE A 237 12.97 3.12 6.67
CA ILE A 237 14.13 3.46 5.84
C ILE A 237 15.31 3.71 6.76
N ASP A 238 16.43 3.02 6.53
CA ASP A 238 17.64 3.11 7.36
C ASP A 238 17.40 2.91 8.87
N GLY A 239 16.48 1.99 9.19
CA GLY A 239 16.07 1.72 10.58
C GLY A 239 15.22 2.81 11.23
N GLN A 240 14.81 3.84 10.47
CA GLN A 240 13.92 4.90 10.94
C GLN A 240 12.53 4.75 10.33
N GLU A 241 11.52 4.93 11.18
CA GLU A 241 10.14 4.92 10.72
C GLU A 241 9.80 6.21 9.99
N ARG A 242 9.12 6.05 8.86
CA ARG A 242 8.67 7.13 7.99
C ARG A 242 7.17 6.96 7.81
N ILE A 243 6.43 7.86 8.43
CA ILE A 243 4.97 7.78 8.51
C ILE A 243 4.39 9.07 7.98
N ALA A 244 3.53 8.96 6.97
CA ALA A 244 2.77 10.08 6.44
C ALA A 244 1.30 9.69 6.35
N VAL A 245 0.43 10.68 6.57
CA VAL A 245 -1.03 10.52 6.49
C VAL A 245 -1.64 11.68 5.73
N GLY A 246 -2.52 11.38 4.79
CA GLY A 246 -3.45 12.34 4.23
C GLY A 246 -4.66 12.48 5.14
N VAL A 247 -5.04 13.72 5.44
CA VAL A 247 -6.14 14.03 6.36
C VAL A 247 -7.29 14.63 5.56
N ARG A 248 -8.30 13.82 5.21
CA ARG A 248 -9.48 14.32 4.49
C ARG A 248 -10.42 15.03 5.45
N LYS A 249 -10.31 16.36 5.53
CA LYS A 249 -11.21 17.14 6.37
C LYS A 249 -12.65 17.00 5.89
N ASN A 250 -13.59 17.10 6.83
CA ASN A 250 -15.03 17.15 6.55
C ASN A 250 -15.56 18.58 6.36
N PRO A 251 -15.30 19.28 5.23
CA PRO A 251 -16.27 20.21 4.66
C PRO A 251 -16.94 19.62 3.40
N GLY A 252 -18.07 20.18 2.98
CA GLY A 252 -18.82 19.72 1.80
C GLY A 252 -17.96 19.58 0.53
N GLU A 253 -18.39 18.71 -0.38
CA GLU A 253 -17.61 18.21 -1.55
C GLU A 253 -16.89 19.31 -2.34
N CYS A 254 -17.50 20.48 -2.50
CA CYS A 254 -16.88 21.57 -3.25
C CYS A 254 -15.66 22.17 -2.54
N ALA A 255 -15.74 22.42 -1.24
CA ALA A 255 -14.73 23.16 -0.48
C ALA A 255 -13.88 22.25 0.41
N ALA A 256 -13.30 21.19 -0.16
CA ALA A 256 -12.58 20.16 0.58
C ALA A 256 -11.09 20.50 0.77
N SER A 257 -10.53 20.13 1.92
CA SER A 257 -9.07 20.21 2.14
C SER A 257 -8.53 18.86 2.55
N PHE A 258 -7.38 18.49 1.99
CA PHE A 258 -6.75 17.18 2.22
C PHE A 258 -5.27 17.33 2.58
N PRO A 259 -4.94 17.98 3.73
CA PRO A 259 -3.56 18.18 4.14
C PRO A 259 -2.81 16.86 4.35
N VAL A 260 -1.56 16.79 3.90
CA VAL A 260 -0.64 15.70 4.25
C VAL A 260 0.22 16.08 5.46
N ALA A 261 0.29 15.20 6.45
CA ALA A 261 1.10 15.34 7.64
C ALA A 261 2.10 14.20 7.78
N LEU A 262 3.31 14.52 8.27
CA LEU A 262 4.32 13.56 8.69
C LEU A 262 4.18 13.31 10.19
N LEU A 263 4.28 12.04 10.58
CA LEU A 263 4.15 11.59 11.96
C LEU A 263 5.50 11.03 12.44
N SER A 264 5.94 11.47 13.63
CA SER A 264 7.10 10.91 14.32
C SER A 264 6.66 9.81 15.29
N PRO A 265 7.46 8.74 15.49
CA PRO A 265 7.22 7.77 16.57
C PRO A 265 7.12 8.38 17.98
N THR A 266 7.65 9.60 18.17
CA THR A 266 7.57 10.35 19.44
C THR A 266 6.26 11.12 19.63
N GLY A 267 5.36 11.11 18.64
CA GLY A 267 4.06 11.79 18.69
C GLY A 267 4.05 13.18 18.07
N GLU A 268 5.19 13.64 17.54
CA GLU A 268 5.28 14.89 16.80
C GLU A 268 4.53 14.79 15.47
N VAL A 269 3.86 15.89 15.10
CA VAL A 269 3.11 16.02 13.84
C VAL A 269 3.61 17.23 13.08
N GLN A 270 4.12 17.00 11.87
CA GLN A 270 4.60 18.06 10.99
C GLN A 270 3.69 18.18 9.75
N GLY A 271 3.17 19.37 9.48
CA GLY A 271 2.42 19.64 8.25
C GLY A 271 3.34 19.81 7.04
N THR A 272 2.80 19.54 5.85
CA THR A 272 3.46 19.81 4.56
C THR A 272 2.79 20.97 3.82
N ASP A 273 3.48 21.55 2.84
CA ASP A 273 3.02 22.68 2.03
C ASP A 273 2.57 22.20 0.63
N GLN A 274 1.24 22.09 0.46
CA GLN A 274 0.57 21.74 -0.81
C GLN A 274 0.17 22.98 -1.64
N SER A 275 0.65 24.19 -1.32
CA SER A 275 0.28 25.43 -2.04
C SER A 275 0.52 25.35 -3.54
N ALA A 276 1.54 24.60 -3.98
CA ALA A 276 1.84 24.42 -5.39
C ALA A 276 0.78 23.58 -6.12
N ALA A 277 0.07 22.67 -5.45
CA ALA A 277 -0.95 21.79 -6.03
C ALA A 277 -2.35 22.42 -6.04
N LEU A 278 -2.54 23.50 -5.29
CA LEU A 278 -3.83 24.19 -5.14
C LEU A 278 -4.13 25.10 -6.35
N PRO A 279 -5.43 25.33 -6.66
CA PRO A 279 -5.81 26.25 -7.73
C PRO A 279 -5.34 27.69 -7.46
N PRO A 280 -5.11 28.51 -8.50
CA PRO A 280 -4.82 29.93 -8.34
C PRO A 280 -5.92 30.64 -7.53
N GLY A 281 -5.53 31.39 -6.49
CA GLY A 281 -6.49 32.09 -5.62
C GLY A 281 -7.25 31.19 -4.64
N TYR A 282 -6.76 29.97 -4.41
CA TYR A 282 -7.34 29.07 -3.40
C TYR A 282 -7.37 29.69 -2.00
N VAL A 283 -8.56 29.63 -1.39
CA VAL A 283 -8.83 29.99 0.00
C VAL A 283 -9.43 28.74 0.66
N PRO A 284 -8.78 28.18 1.69
CA PRO A 284 -9.24 26.97 2.36
C PRO A 284 -10.71 27.07 2.80
N GLY A 285 -11.52 26.10 2.38
CA GLY A 285 -12.94 26.02 2.72
C GLY A 285 -13.84 27.02 1.98
N VAL A 286 -13.34 27.71 0.94
CA VAL A 286 -14.11 28.73 0.21
C VAL A 286 -14.09 28.54 -1.30
N THR A 287 -12.93 28.51 -1.95
CA THR A 287 -12.84 28.69 -3.43
C THR A 287 -12.50 27.43 -4.23
N GLY A 288 -12.51 26.26 -3.60
CA GLY A 288 -12.23 24.99 -4.26
C GLY A 288 -11.79 23.90 -3.30
N GLY A 289 -11.19 22.84 -3.86
CA GLY A 289 -10.65 21.76 -3.06
C GLY A 289 -9.47 21.02 -3.69
N ILE A 290 -8.94 20.09 -2.90
CA ILE A 290 -7.83 19.21 -3.24
C ILE A 290 -8.13 17.82 -2.70
N GLU A 291 -7.71 16.80 -3.43
CA GLU A 291 -7.80 15.40 -3.00
C GLU A 291 -6.46 14.70 -3.17
N VAL A 292 -6.12 13.86 -2.19
CA VAL A 292 -4.97 12.96 -2.24
C VAL A 292 -5.51 11.56 -2.53
N HIS A 293 -5.16 11.00 -3.70
CA HIS A 293 -5.66 9.70 -4.15
C HIS A 293 -4.78 8.55 -3.68
N ASP A 294 -3.47 8.80 -3.56
CA ASP A 294 -2.45 7.82 -3.21
C ASP A 294 -1.29 8.51 -2.51
N LEU A 295 -0.62 7.79 -1.61
CA LEU A 295 0.49 8.27 -0.79
C LEU A 295 1.48 7.13 -0.57
N TRP A 296 2.75 7.30 -0.90
CA TRP A 296 3.77 6.24 -0.74
C TRP A 296 5.19 6.80 -0.65
N TRP A 297 6.09 6.01 -0.05
CA TRP A 297 7.53 6.29 -0.06
C TRP A 297 8.17 5.63 -1.29
N GLY A 298 8.88 6.42 -2.10
CA GLY A 298 9.58 5.98 -3.30
C GLY A 298 10.89 5.24 -3.01
N ILE A 299 11.45 4.58 -4.03
CA ILE A 299 12.75 3.88 -3.92
C ILE A 299 13.92 4.84 -3.69
N ASP A 300 13.72 6.10 -4.02
CA ASP A 300 14.59 7.26 -3.81
C ASP A 300 14.34 7.95 -2.46
N GLU A 301 13.54 7.33 -1.58
CA GLU A 301 13.27 7.75 -0.20
C GLU A 301 12.46 9.04 -0.06
N TYR A 302 11.97 9.58 -1.17
CA TYR A 302 11.03 10.70 -1.15
C TYR A 302 9.60 10.22 -0.89
N LEU A 303 8.81 11.07 -0.23
CA LEU A 303 7.36 10.88 -0.14
C LEU A 303 6.73 11.38 -1.44
N TYR A 304 5.91 10.52 -2.04
CA TYR A 304 5.12 10.84 -3.22
C TYR A 304 3.64 10.77 -2.89
N ALA A 305 2.88 11.55 -3.66
CA ALA A 305 1.43 11.51 -3.65
C ALA A 305 0.89 11.78 -5.05
N THR A 306 -0.32 11.31 -5.30
CA THR A 306 -1.11 11.76 -6.45
C THR A 306 -2.20 12.69 -5.95
N MET A 307 -2.31 13.86 -6.58
CA MET A 307 -3.26 14.88 -6.15
C MET A 307 -4.05 15.42 -7.32
N SER A 308 -5.34 15.65 -7.10
CA SER A 308 -6.19 16.45 -7.99
C SER A 308 -6.65 17.70 -7.26
N SER A 309 -7.01 18.73 -8.02
CA SER A 309 -7.58 19.95 -7.45
C SER A 309 -8.63 20.57 -8.35
N TRP A 310 -9.52 21.35 -7.75
CA TRP A 310 -10.66 21.95 -8.43
C TRP A 310 -11.05 23.27 -7.81
N THR A 311 -11.76 24.08 -8.58
CA THR A 311 -12.40 25.32 -8.13
C THR A 311 -13.89 25.11 -7.90
N CYS A 312 -14.47 25.99 -7.09
CA CYS A 312 -15.92 26.05 -6.87
C CYS A 312 -16.55 27.17 -7.68
N SER A 313 -17.60 26.85 -8.43
CA SER A 313 -18.46 27.82 -9.09
C SER A 313 -19.81 27.88 -8.40
N ASP A 314 -20.32 29.06 -8.08
CA ASP A 314 -21.69 29.22 -7.54
C ASP A 314 -22.79 29.12 -8.61
N SER A 315 -22.46 28.64 -9.81
CA SER A 315 -23.39 28.53 -10.94
C SER A 315 -24.41 27.39 -10.83
N ALA A 316 -24.31 26.53 -9.82
CA ALA A 316 -25.13 25.32 -9.68
C ALA A 316 -25.61 25.12 -8.24
N GLU A 317 -26.71 24.38 -8.05
CA GLU A 317 -27.27 24.12 -6.72
C GLU A 317 -26.57 22.95 -6.00
N SER A 318 -26.20 21.88 -6.71
CA SER A 318 -25.54 20.70 -6.12
C SER A 318 -24.04 20.94 -5.93
N GLN A 319 -23.46 20.42 -4.83
CA GLN A 319 -22.02 20.62 -4.53
C GLN A 319 -21.11 20.04 -5.62
N MET A 320 -21.45 18.85 -6.13
CA MET A 320 -20.76 18.21 -7.25
C MET A 320 -20.80 19.10 -8.50
N ASP A 321 -21.95 19.65 -8.87
CA ASP A 321 -22.09 20.47 -10.09
C ASP A 321 -21.39 21.83 -9.98
N LYS A 322 -20.99 22.25 -8.78
CA LYS A 322 -20.17 23.45 -8.56
C LYS A 322 -18.69 23.19 -8.85
N MET A 323 -18.23 21.95 -8.77
CA MET A 323 -16.82 21.62 -8.92
C MET A 323 -16.38 21.75 -10.38
N ARG A 324 -15.24 22.41 -10.61
CA ARG A 324 -14.60 22.53 -11.91
C ARG A 324 -13.15 22.13 -11.77
N LEU A 325 -12.76 21.04 -12.43
CA LEU A 325 -11.39 20.53 -12.41
C LEU A 325 -10.39 21.65 -12.75
N ASP A 326 -9.44 21.90 -11.86
CA ASP A 326 -8.26 22.74 -12.11
C ASP A 326 -7.11 21.86 -12.61
N ARG A 327 -6.89 20.74 -11.91
CA ARG A 327 -5.85 19.77 -12.24
C ARG A 327 -6.34 18.34 -12.08
N PRO A 328 -6.16 17.50 -13.10
CA PRO A 328 -6.40 16.07 -12.96
C PRO A 328 -5.44 15.46 -11.94
N PRO A 329 -5.72 14.22 -11.46
CA PRO A 329 -4.77 13.45 -10.69
C PRO A 329 -3.38 13.49 -11.34
N SER A 330 -2.40 14.01 -10.61
CA SER A 330 -1.04 14.24 -11.10
C SER A 330 -0.03 13.87 -10.03
N LEU A 331 1.20 13.56 -10.44
CA LEU A 331 2.26 13.07 -9.55
C LEU A 331 2.99 14.22 -8.85
N TRP A 332 3.11 14.14 -7.52
CA TRP A 332 3.79 15.11 -6.66
C TRP A 332 4.83 14.42 -5.78
N ARG A 333 5.92 15.12 -5.49
CA ARG A 333 6.99 14.71 -4.57
C ARG A 333 7.17 15.75 -3.48
N LEU A 334 7.41 15.31 -2.24
CA LEU A 334 7.71 16.20 -1.13
C LEU A 334 9.22 16.52 -1.08
N ASP A 335 9.59 17.76 -1.40
CA ASP A 335 10.95 18.27 -1.30
C ASP A 335 11.10 19.14 -0.05
N GLY A 336 11.69 18.57 1.00
CA GLY A 336 11.73 19.18 2.32
C GLY A 336 10.33 19.25 2.92
N SER A 337 9.74 20.45 3.00
CA SER A 337 8.35 20.62 3.45
C SER A 337 7.36 20.90 2.32
N ARG A 338 7.82 21.05 1.07
CA ARG A 338 6.99 21.56 -0.03
C ARG A 338 6.77 20.50 -1.11
N TRP A 339 5.53 20.39 -1.56
CA TRP A 339 5.18 19.53 -2.68
C TRP A 339 5.56 20.18 -4.02
N VAL A 340 6.24 19.42 -4.86
CA VAL A 340 6.64 19.80 -6.23
C VAL A 340 6.09 18.80 -7.23
N ALA A 341 5.73 19.28 -8.42
CA ALA A 341 5.27 18.40 -9.50
C ALA A 341 6.42 17.48 -9.94
N ALA A 342 6.15 16.18 -10.01
CA ALA A 342 7.13 15.14 -10.34
C ALA A 342 6.77 14.38 -11.63
N GLY A 343 5.71 14.78 -12.33
CA GLY A 343 5.32 14.26 -13.63
C GLY A 343 4.44 15.25 -14.39
N SER A 344 4.32 15.07 -15.70
CA SER A 344 3.50 15.92 -16.58
C SER A 344 2.25 15.23 -17.12
N GLN A 345 2.08 13.94 -16.84
CA GLN A 345 0.99 13.11 -17.33
C GLN A 345 -0.01 12.83 -16.18
N PRO A 346 -1.31 12.66 -16.48
CA PRO A 346 -2.28 12.24 -15.49
C PRO A 346 -1.95 10.86 -14.90
N VAL A 347 -2.00 10.77 -13.57
CA VAL A 347 -1.61 9.61 -12.75
C VAL A 347 -2.51 9.58 -11.52
N THR A 348 -3.26 8.49 -11.32
CA THR A 348 -4.06 8.26 -10.11
C THR A 348 -3.27 7.47 -9.07
N VAL A 349 -2.53 6.44 -9.50
CA VAL A 349 -1.63 5.62 -8.65
C VAL A 349 -0.35 5.36 -9.43
N ALA A 350 0.81 5.43 -8.78
CA ALA A 350 2.09 5.11 -9.39
C ALA A 350 2.96 4.22 -8.50
N ARG A 351 3.62 3.22 -9.09
CA ARG A 351 4.58 2.34 -8.39
C ARG A 351 5.85 2.21 -9.20
N GLN A 352 6.97 2.65 -8.64
CA GLN A 352 8.30 2.48 -9.24
C GLN A 352 8.76 1.04 -8.98
N LEU A 353 9.07 0.29 -10.04
CA LEU A 353 9.53 -1.11 -9.95
C LEU A 353 11.06 -1.25 -10.05
N GLY A 354 11.73 -0.13 -10.34
CA GLY A 354 13.17 -0.02 -10.54
C GLY A 354 13.51 1.42 -10.94
N GLN A 355 14.77 1.66 -11.31
CA GLN A 355 15.24 3.00 -11.67
C GLN A 355 14.61 3.55 -12.96
N ASP A 356 14.24 2.67 -13.90
CA ASP A 356 13.78 3.04 -15.25
C ASP A 356 12.32 2.69 -15.54
N THR A 357 11.62 2.06 -14.59
CA THR A 357 10.31 1.45 -14.83
C THR A 357 9.31 1.86 -13.75
N THR A 358 8.21 2.47 -14.21
CA THR A 358 7.08 2.87 -13.35
C THR A 358 5.79 2.28 -13.90
N MET A 359 4.99 1.68 -13.03
CA MET A 359 3.61 1.33 -13.33
C MET A 359 2.71 2.50 -12.97
N VAL A 360 1.80 2.85 -13.87
CA VAL A 360 0.90 4.00 -13.73
C VAL A 360 -0.52 3.55 -13.98
N LEU A 361 -1.40 3.73 -12.99
CA LEU A 361 -2.84 3.63 -13.16
C LEU A 361 -3.41 5.03 -13.37
N THR A 362 -4.17 5.20 -14.45
CA THR A 362 -4.94 6.43 -14.72
C THR A 362 -6.42 6.07 -14.70
N VAL A 363 -7.10 6.51 -13.65
CA VAL A 363 -8.55 6.44 -13.51
C VAL A 363 -9.12 7.78 -13.99
N PRO A 364 -10.18 7.80 -14.81
CA PRO A 364 -10.85 9.03 -15.20
C PRO A 364 -11.26 9.85 -13.97
N ASP A 365 -11.08 11.17 -14.02
CA ASP A 365 -11.60 12.03 -12.97
C ASP A 365 -13.11 12.21 -13.13
N CYS A 366 -13.78 12.32 -11.99
CA CYS A 366 -15.22 12.59 -11.91
C CYS A 366 -15.49 13.83 -11.08
N ILE A 367 -14.63 14.82 -11.24
CA ILE A 367 -14.73 16.09 -10.53
C ILE A 367 -15.62 17.01 -11.34
N GLY A 368 -16.85 17.18 -10.86
CA GLY A 368 -17.85 18.01 -11.50
C GLY A 368 -18.97 17.20 -12.17
N PRO A 369 -19.82 17.86 -12.98
CA PRO A 369 -20.88 17.20 -13.72
C PRO A 369 -20.31 16.14 -14.67
N SER A 370 -20.93 14.96 -14.69
CA SER A 370 -20.63 13.88 -15.63
C SER A 370 -21.87 13.52 -16.43
N ASP A 371 -21.71 13.38 -17.74
CA ASP A 371 -22.75 12.92 -18.67
C ASP A 371 -22.68 11.39 -18.92
N VAL A 372 -21.81 10.69 -18.20
CA VAL A 372 -21.63 9.24 -18.31
C VAL A 372 -22.81 8.52 -17.65
N ALA A 373 -23.36 7.52 -18.36
CA ALA A 373 -24.55 6.79 -17.91
C ALA A 373 -24.34 5.95 -16.63
N ASP A 374 -23.12 5.47 -16.41
CA ASP A 374 -22.70 4.75 -15.21
C ASP A 374 -21.44 5.41 -14.64
N PRO A 375 -21.59 6.53 -13.90
CA PRO A 375 -20.45 7.23 -13.35
C PRO A 375 -19.73 6.36 -12.33
N VAL A 376 -20.43 5.54 -11.53
CA VAL A 376 -19.79 4.69 -10.52
C VAL A 376 -18.74 3.76 -11.16
N THR A 377 -19.10 3.00 -12.18
CA THR A 377 -18.12 2.14 -12.85
C THR A 377 -17.01 2.95 -13.53
N TYR A 378 -17.36 4.08 -14.15
CA TYR A 378 -16.42 4.91 -14.90
C TYR A 378 -15.37 5.58 -14.00
N CYS A 379 -15.76 6.07 -12.82
CA CYS A 379 -14.93 6.82 -11.89
C CYS A 379 -13.98 5.96 -11.06
N HIS A 380 -14.19 4.64 -11.03
CA HIS A 380 -13.40 3.71 -10.22
C HIS A 380 -12.51 2.79 -11.05
N LEU A 381 -12.65 2.78 -12.38
CA LEU A 381 -11.87 1.92 -13.26
C LEU A 381 -11.00 2.72 -14.21
N GLY A 382 -9.72 2.37 -14.25
CA GLY A 382 -8.73 3.02 -15.10
C GLY A 382 -8.03 2.09 -16.07
N THR A 383 -7.09 2.66 -16.79
CA THR A 383 -6.14 1.95 -17.64
C THR A 383 -4.79 1.92 -16.95
N LEU A 384 -4.20 0.73 -16.89
CA LEU A 384 -2.87 0.50 -16.35
C LEU A 384 -1.84 0.57 -17.48
N PHE A 385 -0.80 1.35 -17.24
CA PHE A 385 0.30 1.56 -18.14
C PHE A 385 1.63 1.20 -17.50
N ARG A 386 2.58 0.81 -18.34
CA ARG A 386 4.00 0.69 -18.01
C ARG A 386 4.74 1.83 -18.68
N GLU A 387 5.41 2.64 -17.88
CA GLU A 387 6.31 3.69 -18.34
C GLU A 387 7.75 3.21 -18.18
N ARG A 388 8.48 3.14 -19.30
CA ARG A 388 9.89 2.76 -19.32
C ARG A 388 10.65 3.60 -20.31
N GLN A 389 11.74 4.23 -19.87
CA GLN A 389 12.60 5.08 -20.73
C GLN A 389 11.79 6.14 -21.52
N GLY A 390 10.80 6.76 -20.88
CA GLY A 390 9.93 7.78 -21.49
C GLY A 390 8.86 7.23 -22.44
N ARG A 391 8.78 5.91 -22.65
CA ARG A 391 7.72 5.25 -23.43
C ARG A 391 6.64 4.71 -22.50
N ARG A 392 5.38 5.07 -22.78
CA ARG A 392 4.19 4.55 -22.10
C ARG A 392 3.55 3.44 -22.95
N THR A 393 3.30 2.28 -22.35
CA THR A 393 2.67 1.13 -23.00
C THR A 393 1.49 0.65 -22.16
N GLU A 394 0.34 0.43 -22.77
CA GLU A 394 -0.81 -0.14 -22.09
C GLU A 394 -0.56 -1.58 -21.66
N VAL A 395 -1.02 -1.94 -20.46
CA VAL A 395 -0.87 -3.27 -19.86
C VAL A 395 -2.22 -3.93 -19.66
N ALA A 396 -3.20 -3.18 -19.15
CA ALA A 396 -4.55 -3.68 -18.89
C ALA A 396 -5.54 -2.51 -18.83
N GLU A 397 -6.78 -2.78 -19.20
CA GLU A 397 -7.91 -1.88 -18.98
C GLU A 397 -8.77 -2.36 -17.80
N ARG A 398 -9.68 -1.50 -17.34
CA ARG A 398 -10.63 -1.80 -16.26
C ARG A 398 -9.95 -2.22 -14.95
N VAL A 399 -8.84 -1.55 -14.64
CA VAL A 399 -8.06 -1.76 -13.43
C VAL A 399 -8.59 -0.87 -12.31
N LEU A 400 -8.81 -1.46 -11.14
CA LEU A 400 -9.33 -0.80 -9.95
C LEU A 400 -8.21 -0.29 -9.04
N GLY A 401 -7.15 -1.09 -8.86
CA GLY A 401 -6.03 -0.79 -7.98
C GLY A 401 -4.71 -1.26 -8.54
N LEU A 402 -3.62 -0.59 -8.14
CA LEU A 402 -2.25 -0.91 -8.48
C LEU A 402 -1.43 -0.99 -7.18
N HIS A 403 -0.71 -2.10 -7.01
CA HIS A 403 0.01 -2.43 -5.78
C HIS A 403 1.41 -2.92 -6.14
N ALA A 404 2.40 -2.55 -5.33
CA ALA A 404 3.76 -3.04 -5.47
C ALA A 404 4.39 -3.15 -4.08
N PRO A 405 5.41 -4.01 -3.90
CA PRO A 405 6.12 -4.08 -2.63
C PRO A 405 6.75 -2.73 -2.27
N SER A 406 6.85 -2.46 -0.96
CA SER A 406 7.64 -1.32 -0.48
C SER A 406 9.07 -1.42 -1.01
N PRO A 407 9.74 -0.30 -1.30
CA PRO A 407 11.17 -0.30 -1.55
C PRO A 407 11.91 -1.05 -0.44
N ILE A 408 12.74 -2.02 -0.82
CA ILE A 408 13.64 -2.72 0.09
C ILE A 408 15.01 -2.07 -0.07
N LYS A 409 15.52 -1.44 0.99
CA LYS A 409 16.91 -1.03 1.11
C LYS A 409 17.48 -1.54 2.42
#